data_AF-A0A196S9M5-F1
#
_entry.id   AF-A0A196S9M5-F1
#
_cell.length_a   1.000
_cell.length_b   1.000
_cell.length_c   1.000
_cell.angle_alpha   90.00
_cell.angle_beta   90.00
_cell.angle_gamma   90.00
#
_symmetry.space_group_name_H-M   'P 1'
#
loop_
_entity.id
_entity.type
_entity.pdbx_description
1 polymer ?
#
loop_
_entity_poly.entity_id
_entity_poly.type
_entity_poly.pdbx_seq_one_letter_code
_entity_poly.pdbx_strand_id
1 'polypeptide(L)' 'MQGKYFKSVCYSADGEFLIAAGQSKYVCIYSLRSKCLVRKYPLTQNLSLEGVLDKLNGKNMTEIGSKSELMEAM' A
#
# COMPACT_ATOMS: atom_id res chain seq x y z
N MET A 1 -9.63 5.91 -11.67
CA MET A 1 -9.87 5.42 -10.29
C MET A 1 -9.54 3.91 -10.19
N GLN A 2 -8.34 3.48 -10.61
CA GLN A 2 -7.96 2.07 -10.51
C GLN A 2 -7.48 1.75 -9.08
N GLY A 3 -7.98 0.68 -8.47
CA GLY A 3 -7.37 0.05 -7.28
C GLY A 3 -7.92 0.42 -5.89
N LYS A 4 -8.96 1.26 -5.76
CA LYS A 4 -9.55 1.63 -4.45
C LYS A 4 -10.59 0.63 -3.95
N TYR A 5 -10.27 -0.66 -3.94
CA TYR A 5 -11.14 -1.71 -3.41
C TYR A 5 -10.34 -2.80 -2.72
N PHE A 6 -10.99 -3.51 -1.80
CA PHE A 6 -10.42 -4.69 -1.18
C PHE A 6 -10.60 -5.88 -2.13
N LYS A 7 -9.49 -6.56 -2.43
CA LYS A 7 -9.48 -7.77 -3.28
C LYS A 7 -9.79 -9.01 -2.44
N SER A 8 -9.37 -9.01 -1.18
CA SER A 8 -9.58 -10.10 -0.25
C SER A 8 -9.96 -9.58 1.12
N VAL A 9 -10.79 -10.36 1.81
CA VAL A 9 -11.19 -10.11 3.18
C VAL A 9 -11.19 -11.43 3.94
N CYS A 10 -10.83 -11.40 5.22
CA CYS A 10 -10.96 -12.54 6.11
C CYS A 10 -11.42 -12.09 7.50
N TYR A 11 -12.16 -12.97 8.17
CA TYR A 11 -12.47 -12.80 9.58
C TYR A 11 -11.28 -13.24 10.42
N SER A 12 -11.07 -12.58 11.55
CA SER A 12 -10.17 -13.08 12.60
C SER A 12 -10.72 -14.37 13.22
N ALA A 13 -9.85 -15.16 13.85
CA ALA A 13 -10.23 -16.46 14.41
C ALA A 13 -11.29 -16.37 15.52
N ASP A 14 -11.32 -15.25 16.24
CA ASP A 14 -12.31 -14.91 17.26
C ASP A 14 -13.61 -14.30 16.68
N GLY A 15 -13.62 -13.96 15.40
CA GLY A 15 -14.78 -13.36 14.72
C GLY A 15 -15.08 -11.92 15.13
N GLU A 16 -14.20 -11.24 15.88
CA GLU A 16 -14.43 -9.85 16.31
C GLU A 16 -13.95 -8.81 15.29
N PHE A 17 -13.03 -9.20 14.41
CA PHE A 17 -12.40 -8.32 13.42
C PHE A 17 -12.56 -8.82 11.99
N LEU A 18 -12.63 -7.86 11.08
CA LEU A 18 -12.53 -8.07 9.64
C LEU A 18 -11.21 -7.49 9.15
N ILE A 19 -10.38 -8.33 8.57
CA ILE A 19 -9.11 -7.95 7.97
C ILE A 19 -9.33 -7.85 6.47
N ALA A 20 -8.98 -6.72 5.88
CA ALA A 20 -9.21 -6.42 4.47
C ALA A 20 -7.92 -5.97 3.78
N ALA A 21 -7.65 -6.53 2.61
CA ALA A 21 -6.47 -6.27 1.80
C ALA A 21 -6.85 -6.13 0.32
N GLY A 22 -6.01 -5.46 -0.46
CA GLY A 22 -6.26 -5.21 -1.88
C GLY A 22 -5.00 -4.74 -2.59
N GLN A 23 -5.17 -4.10 -3.74
CA GLN A 23 -4.07 -3.48 -4.47
C GLN A 23 -3.73 -2.13 -3.82
N SER A 24 -3.13 -2.20 -2.64
CA SER A 24 -2.76 -1.06 -1.80
C SER A 24 -1.59 -1.48 -0.92
N LYS A 25 -0.77 -0.50 -0.52
CA LYS A 25 0.35 -0.72 0.42
C LYS A 25 -0.08 -0.98 1.87
N TYR A 26 -1.39 -1.08 2.12
CA TYR A 26 -1.95 -1.19 3.45
C TYR A 26 -2.90 -2.36 3.60
N VAL A 27 -2.87 -2.96 4.79
CA VAL A 27 -3.91 -3.85 5.32
C VAL A 27 -4.74 -3.07 6.33
N CYS A 28 -6.06 -3.19 6.22
CA CYS A 28 -7.01 -2.54 7.11
C CYS A 28 -7.64 -3.58 8.04
N ILE A 29 -7.70 -3.27 9.33
CA ILE A 29 -8.39 -4.08 10.34
C ILE A 29 -9.58 -3.28 10.83
N TYR A 30 -10.77 -3.85 10.69
CA TYR A 30 -12.04 -3.29 11.13
C TYR A 30 -12.57 -4.09 12.31
N SER A 31 -13.16 -3.41 13.29
CA SER A 31 -13.93 -4.09 14.33
C SER A 31 -15.37 -4.26 13.86
N LEU A 32 -15.92 -5.46 14.00
CA LEU A 32 -17.28 -5.77 13.58
C LEU A 32 -18.32 -5.24 14.57
N ARG A 33 -17.96 -5.12 15.85
CA ARG A 33 -18.83 -4.58 16.90
C ARG A 33 -19.09 -3.08 16.71
N SER A 34 -18.05 -2.29 16.54
CA SER A 34 -18.13 -0.84 16.39
C SER A 34 -18.25 -0.37 14.93
N LYS A 35 -18.05 -1.28 13.96
CA LYS A 35 -18.07 -1.00 12.52
C LYS A 35 -17.10 0.13 12.12
N CYS A 36 -15.96 0.23 12.80
CA CYS A 36 -14.96 1.25 12.55
C CYS A 36 -13.61 0.63 12.15
N LEU A 37 -12.79 1.41 11.43
CA LEU A 37 -11.40 1.07 11.16
C LEU A 37 -10.63 1.19 12.47
N VAL A 38 -10.12 0.06 12.95
CA VAL A 38 -9.28 0.00 14.15
C VAL A 38 -7.87 0.43 13.79
N ARG A 39 -7.32 -0.14 12.72
CA ARG A 39 -5.94 0.14 12.33
C ARG A 39 -5.66 -0.12 10.86
N LYS A 40 -4.74 0.68 10.33
CA LYS A 40 -4.20 0.57 8.98
C LYS A 40 -2.71 0.27 9.07
N TYR A 41 -2.30 -0.91 8.65
CA TYR A 41 -0.93 -1.39 8.76
C TYR A 41 -0.22 -1.29 7.41
N PRO A 42 0.97 -0.66 7.31
CA PRO A 42 1.77 -0.72 6.10
C PRO A 42 2.27 -2.16 5.91
N LEU A 43 2.16 -2.68 4.69
CA LEU A 43 2.57 -4.05 4.38
C LEU A 43 4.09 -4.21 4.40
N THR A 44 4.79 -3.15 3.99
CA THR A 44 6.25 -3.12 3.84
C THR A 44 6.74 -1.68 3.95
N GLN A 45 7.99 -1.53 4.39
CA GLN A 45 8.73 -0.27 4.36
C GLN A 45 9.86 -0.30 3.32
N ASN A 46 9.97 -1.38 2.54
CA ASN A 46 11.00 -1.52 1.53
C ASN A 46 10.72 -0.55 0.37
N LEU A 47 11.58 0.45 0.21
CA LEU A 47 11.44 1.50 -0.81
C LEU A 47 11.87 1.07 -2.22
N SER A 48 12.49 -0.12 -2.35
CA SER A 48 12.78 -0.72 -3.66
C SER A 48 11.52 -1.26 -4.35
N LEU A 49 10.40 -1.39 -3.61
CA LEU A 49 9.13 -1.83 -4.17
C LEU A 49 8.29 -0.64 -4.63
N GLU A 50 7.64 -0.79 -5.77
CA GLU A 50 6.70 0.21 -6.26
C GLU A 50 5.46 0.33 -5.38
N GLY A 51 4.91 1.55 -5.31
CA GLY A 51 3.65 1.82 -4.59
C GLY A 51 3.78 1.96 -3.06
N VAL A 52 4.99 1.95 -2.49
CA VAL A 52 5.21 2.14 -1.04
C VAL A 52 5.19 3.62 -0.64
N LEU A 53 5.71 4.52 -1.48
CA LEU A 53 5.72 5.97 -1.23
C LEU A 53 4.46 6.63 -1.79
N ASP A 54 3.82 7.51 -1.00
CA ASP A 54 2.71 8.35 -1.51
C ASP A 54 3.20 9.54 -2.34
N LYS A 55 4.42 10.00 -2.06
CA LYS A 55 5.08 11.09 -2.77
C LYS A 55 6.48 10.66 -3.14
N LEU A 56 6.78 10.69 -4.42
CA LEU A 56 8.11 10.40 -4.94
C LEU A 56 9.02 11.63 -4.80
N ASN A 57 10.31 11.40 -4.56
CA ASN A 57 11.29 12.47 -4.44
C ASN A 57 11.75 12.94 -5.83
N GLY A 58 11.40 14.18 -6.20
CA GLY A 58 11.73 14.75 -7.51
C GLY A 58 13.18 15.18 -7.72
N LYS A 59 14.03 15.14 -6.67
CA LYS A 59 15.43 15.62 -6.76
C LYS A 59 16.29 14.91 -7.81
N ASN A 60 15.93 13.68 -8.17
CA ASN A 60 16.65 12.86 -9.14
C ASN A 60 15.86 12.67 -10.44
N MET A 61 14.86 13.52 -10.71
CA MET A 61 14.14 13.53 -11.98
C MET A 61 14.88 14.40 -12.98
N THR A 62 15.05 13.88 -14.19
CA THR A 62 15.61 14.57 -15.36
C THR A 62 14.53 14.68 -16.43
N GLU A 63 14.78 15.42 -17.52
CA GLU A 63 13.82 15.59 -18.62
C GLU A 63 13.42 14.26 -19.30
N ILE A 64 14.28 13.24 -19.20
CA ILE A 64 14.09 11.93 -19.86
C ILE A 64 13.56 10.86 -18.89
N GLY A 65 13.53 11.14 -17.57
CA GLY A 65 13.06 10.19 -16.57
C GLY A 65 13.86 10.23 -15.27
N SER A 66 13.73 9.19 -14.44
CA SER A 66 14.51 9.13 -13.20
C SER A 66 15.98 8.81 -13.50
N LYS A 67 16.89 9.44 -12.76
CA LYS A 67 18.34 9.25 -12.94
C LYS A 67 18.79 7.79 -12.76
N SER A 68 18.10 7.01 -11.94
CA SER A 68 18.38 5.58 -11.75
C SER A 68 18.10 4.75 -12.99
N GLU A 69 16.97 5.00 -13.67
CA GLU A 69 16.61 4.27 -14.89
C GLU A 69 17.58 4.58 -16.03
N LEU A 70 18.07 5.83 -16.10
CA LEU A 70 19.06 6.23 -17.11
C LEU A 70 20.43 5.59 -16.92
N MET A 71 20.81 5.27 -15.68
CA MET A 71 22.10 4.65 -15.37
C MET A 71 22.10 3.13 -15.58
N GLU A 72 20.94 2.47 -15.55
CA GLU A 72 20.82 1.04 -15.90
C GLU A 72 20.74 0.80 -17.42
N ALA A 73 20.34 1.82 -18.20
CA ALA A 73 20.21 1.72 -19.65
C ALA A 73 21.53 2.00 -20.43
N MET A 74 22.60 2.36 -19.73
CA MET A 74 23.93 2.69 -20.27
C MET A 74 24.96 1.64 -19.85
#